data_AF-A0A7X9E855-F1
#
_entry.id   AF-A0A7X9E855-F1
#
_cell.length_a   1.000
_cell.length_b   1.000
_cell.length_c   1.000
_cell.angle_alpha   90.00
_cell.angle_beta   90.00
_cell.angle_gamma   90.00
#
_symmetry.space_group_name_H-M   'P 1'
#
loop_
_entity.id
_entity.type
_entity.pdbx_description
1 polymer ?
#
loop_
_entity_poly.entity_id
_entity_poly.type
_entity_poly.pdbx_seq_one_letter_code
_entity_poly.pdbx_strand_id
1 'polypeptide(L)'
;MTLMGYESEFAQNQSFAHFRPMDSPIVRAAVLFQFIRGAMFALILYPFREIITSGKYGWLILFGVIWGLTCLGAVNATPGSIEGFIYTEVSLKDHLVGMPEVITQALAFSGLFWWWERKAKSKLIDRDKNIVAHKGETL
;
A
#
# COMPACT_ATOMS: atom_id res chain seq x y z
N MET A 1 -18.14 -10.20 -15.23
CA MET A 1 -18.09 -8.73 -15.18
C MET A 1 -17.27 -8.31 -13.96
N THR A 2 -16.00 -7.99 -14.16
CA THR A 2 -15.18 -7.36 -13.11
C THR A 2 -15.41 -5.85 -13.14
N LEU A 3 -15.38 -5.18 -11.99
CA LEU A 3 -15.83 -3.80 -11.77
C LEU A 3 -15.22 -2.74 -12.71
N MET A 4 -14.08 -3.05 -13.35
CA MET A 4 -13.27 -2.14 -14.17
C MET A 4 -12.94 -2.72 -15.57
N GLY A 5 -13.48 -3.89 -15.95
CA GLY A 5 -13.18 -4.48 -17.27
C GLY A 5 -11.73 -4.96 -17.45
N TYR A 6 -11.00 -5.24 -16.37
CA TYR A 6 -9.61 -5.70 -16.43
C TYR A 6 -9.39 -6.91 -17.35
N GLU A 7 -10.38 -7.81 -17.45
CA GLU A 7 -10.28 -9.02 -18.26
C GLU A 7 -10.11 -8.72 -19.75
N SER A 8 -10.82 -7.73 -20.30
CA SER A 8 -10.66 -7.31 -21.70
C SER A 8 -9.33 -6.57 -21.93
N GLU A 9 -8.91 -5.76 -20.97
CA GLU A 9 -7.63 -5.02 -21.05
C GLU A 9 -6.42 -5.96 -21.01
N PHE A 10 -6.44 -6.96 -20.13
CA PHE A 10 -5.38 -7.98 -20.03
C PHE A 10 -5.30 -8.87 -21.27
N ALA A 11 -6.42 -9.12 -21.95
CA ALA A 11 -6.48 -9.96 -23.14
C ALA A 11 -6.07 -9.22 -24.43
N GLN A 12 -6.27 -7.90 -24.50
CA GLN A 12 -6.08 -7.11 -25.74
C GLN A 12 -4.75 -6.35 -25.78
N ASN A 13 -4.16 -6.00 -24.63
CA ASN A 13 -2.98 -5.15 -24.62
C ASN A 13 -1.69 -5.98 -24.82
N GLN A 14 -0.94 -5.70 -25.90
CA GLN A 14 0.32 -6.38 -26.23
C GLN A 14 1.36 -6.31 -25.11
N SER A 15 1.26 -5.31 -24.23
CA SER A 15 2.09 -5.17 -23.02
C SER A 15 1.96 -6.35 -22.05
N PHE A 16 0.84 -7.08 -22.10
CA PHE A 16 0.60 -8.25 -21.25
C PHE A 16 0.88 -9.59 -21.93
N ALA A 17 1.44 -9.60 -23.15
CA ALA A 17 1.72 -10.84 -23.89
C ALA A 17 2.64 -11.82 -23.13
N HIS A 18 3.47 -11.31 -22.22
CA HIS A 18 4.37 -12.11 -21.37
C HIS A 18 3.80 -12.42 -19.97
N PHE A 19 2.59 -11.97 -19.64
CA PHE A 19 1.97 -12.23 -18.35
C PHE A 19 1.33 -13.62 -18.31
N ARG A 20 1.28 -14.21 -17.11
CA ARG A 20 0.62 -15.51 -16.92
C ARG A 20 -0.90 -15.35 -17.04
N PRO A 21 -1.61 -16.35 -17.60
CA PRO A 21 -3.07 -16.35 -17.63
C PRO A 21 -3.66 -16.23 -16.23
N MET A 22 -4.81 -15.55 -16.11
CA MET A 22 -5.47 -15.34 -14.81
C MET A 22 -5.88 -16.64 -14.12
N ASP A 23 -6.19 -17.69 -14.89
CA ASP A 23 -6.53 -19.02 -14.37
C ASP A 23 -5.34 -19.81 -13.82
N SER A 24 -4.11 -19.32 -14.02
CA SER A 24 -2.90 -20.00 -13.54
C SER A 24 -2.93 -20.12 -12.00
N PRO A 25 -2.61 -21.31 -11.43
CA PRO A 25 -2.63 -21.52 -9.98
C PRO A 25 -1.79 -20.51 -9.21
N ILE A 26 -0.66 -20.09 -9.78
CA ILE A 26 0.23 -19.11 -9.17
C ILE A 26 -0.31 -17.68 -9.19
N VAL A 27 -1.10 -17.32 -10.21
CA VAL A 27 -1.76 -16.01 -10.29
C VAL A 27 -2.91 -15.96 -9.27
N ARG A 28 -3.65 -17.06 -9.12
CA ARG A 28 -4.65 -17.19 -8.05
C ARG A 28 -4.03 -17.14 -6.65
N ALA A 29 -2.82 -17.69 -6.49
CA ALA A 29 -2.05 -17.60 -5.25
C ALA A 29 -1.43 -16.21 -4.99
N ALA A 30 -1.56 -15.23 -5.91
CA ALA A 30 -0.99 -13.89 -5.74
C ALA A 30 -1.42 -13.19 -4.44
N VAL A 31 -2.64 -13.47 -3.95
CA VAL A 31 -3.15 -12.95 -2.67
C VAL A 31 -2.26 -13.37 -1.50
N LEU A 32 -1.70 -14.58 -1.53
CA LEU A 32 -0.81 -15.06 -0.47
C LEU A 32 0.53 -14.31 -0.46
N PHE A 33 1.03 -13.95 -1.65
CA PHE A 33 2.25 -13.15 -1.78
C PHE A 33 2.09 -11.71 -1.29
N GLN A 34 0.85 -11.20 -1.17
CA GLN A 34 0.61 -9.88 -0.58
C GLN A 34 1.02 -9.80 0.89
N PHE A 35 0.90 -10.90 1.65
CA PHE A 35 1.39 -10.93 3.03
C PHE A 35 2.90 -10.78 3.11
N ILE A 36 3.63 -11.44 2.20
CA ILE A 36 5.09 -11.34 2.10
C ILE A 36 5.47 -9.90 1.74
N ARG A 37 4.81 -9.31 0.74
CA ARG A 37 5.01 -7.92 0.34
C ARG A 37 4.74 -6.94 1.49
N GLY A 38 3.66 -7.15 2.23
CA GLY A 38 3.31 -6.36 3.41
C GLY A 38 4.37 -6.44 4.51
N ALA A 39 4.89 -7.65 4.79
CA ALA A 39 5.97 -7.84 5.75
C ALA A 39 7.27 -7.13 5.31
N MET A 40 7.61 -7.19 4.01
CA MET A 40 8.75 -6.44 3.47
C MET A 40 8.57 -4.93 3.64
N PHE A 41 7.40 -4.39 3.30
CA PHE A 41 7.12 -2.97 3.53
C PHE A 41 7.20 -2.59 5.01
N ALA A 42 6.70 -3.42 5.90
CA ALA A 42 6.80 -3.19 7.34
C ALA A 42 8.26 -3.11 7.80
N LEU A 43 9.13 -4.01 7.33
CA LEU A 43 10.56 -3.97 7.64
C LEU A 43 11.25 -2.70 7.11
N ILE A 44 10.93 -2.30 5.89
CA ILE A 44 11.52 -1.10 5.25
C ILE A 44 11.03 0.19 5.94
N LEU A 45 9.76 0.23 6.34
CA LEU A 45 9.14 1.41 6.97
C LEU A 45 9.38 1.47 8.48
N TYR A 46 9.79 0.37 9.11
CA TYR A 46 10.09 0.29 10.54
C TYR A 46 10.98 1.44 11.06
N PRO A 47 12.13 1.78 10.44
CA PRO A 47 12.96 2.91 10.90
C PRO A 47 12.23 4.26 10.86
N PHE A 48 11.25 4.42 9.96
CA PHE A 48 10.45 5.65 9.82
C PHE A 48 9.20 5.65 10.70
N ARG A 49 8.98 4.61 11.52
CA ARG A 49 7.76 4.45 12.31
C ARG A 49 7.47 5.66 13.19
N GLU A 50 8.46 6.26 13.84
CA GLU A 50 8.21 7.41 14.70
C GLU A 50 7.70 8.63 13.92
N ILE A 51 8.28 8.91 12.76
CA ILE A 51 7.86 10.00 11.86
C ILE A 51 6.43 9.76 11.37
N ILE A 52 6.13 8.52 10.97
CA ILE A 52 4.80 8.12 10.48
C ILE A 52 3.74 8.20 11.58
N THR A 53 4.10 7.98 12.85
CA THR A 53 3.09 7.76 13.92
C THR A 53 2.97 8.91 14.91
N SER A 54 3.96 9.80 14.98
CA SER A 54 3.96 10.96 15.89
C SER A 54 3.14 12.14 15.35
N GLY A 55 3.17 12.37 14.03
CA GLY A 55 2.58 13.55 13.41
C GLY A 55 1.09 13.43 13.07
N LYS A 56 0.40 14.59 13.04
CA LYS A 56 -0.99 14.74 12.55
C LYS A 56 -1.14 14.31 11.07
N TYR A 57 -0.07 14.49 10.28
CA TYR A 57 -0.03 14.17 8.85
C TYR A 57 0.72 12.87 8.55
N GLY A 58 0.94 12.02 9.57
CA GLY A 58 1.68 10.77 9.43
C GLY A 58 1.12 9.82 8.37
N TRP A 59 -0.21 9.80 8.21
CA TRP A 59 -0.89 9.04 7.15
C TRP A 59 -0.59 9.57 5.73
N LEU A 60 -0.42 10.89 5.54
CA LEU A 60 -0.02 11.47 4.26
C LEU A 60 1.44 11.20 3.93
N ILE A 61 2.32 11.23 4.96
CA ILE A 61 3.72 10.85 4.80
C ILE A 61 3.80 9.38 4.35
N LEU A 62 3.10 8.49 5.06
CA LEU A 62 3.04 7.07 4.70
C LEU A 62 2.48 6.85 3.29
N PHE A 63 1.39 7.54 2.93
CA PHE A 63 0.82 7.51 1.59
C PHE A 63 1.85 7.96 0.54
N GLY A 64 2.50 9.10 0.76
CA GLY A 64 3.47 9.66 -0.17
C GLY A 64 4.68 8.75 -0.37
N VAL A 65 5.18 8.10 0.70
CA VAL A 65 6.27 7.13 0.58
C VAL A 65 5.82 5.90 -0.21
N ILE A 66 4.68 5.31 0.13
CA ILE A 66 4.19 4.11 -0.56
C ILE A 66 3.88 4.43 -2.02
N TRP A 67 3.00 5.38 -2.28
CA TRP A 67 2.55 5.71 -3.63
C TRP A 67 3.66 6.34 -4.48
N GLY A 68 4.45 7.25 -3.89
CA GLY A 68 5.55 7.92 -4.57
C GLY A 68 6.65 6.96 -4.99
N LEU A 69 7.08 6.03 -4.12
CA LEU A 69 8.16 5.10 -4.46
C LEU A 69 7.70 3.91 -5.29
N THR A 70 6.45 3.45 -5.12
CA THR A 70 5.98 2.21 -5.78
C THR A 70 5.22 2.46 -7.07
N CYS A 71 4.61 3.62 -7.25
CA CYS A 71 3.83 3.97 -8.44
C CYS A 71 4.58 5.00 -9.29
N LEU A 72 4.84 6.19 -8.75
CA LEU A 72 5.48 7.27 -9.52
C LEU A 72 6.95 6.96 -9.84
N GLY A 73 7.72 6.56 -8.83
CA GLY A 73 9.14 6.24 -8.91
C GLY A 73 9.44 4.79 -9.28
N ALA A 74 8.49 4.08 -9.87
CA ALA A 74 8.73 2.72 -10.33
C ALA A 74 9.81 2.74 -11.44
N VAL A 75 10.90 1.98 -11.21
CA VAL A 75 12.02 1.87 -12.16
C VAL A 75 11.61 1.12 -13.44
N ASN A 76 10.56 0.30 -13.36
CA ASN A 76 10.01 -0.37 -14.53
C ASN A 76 9.00 0.53 -15.23
N ALA A 77 9.10 0.63 -16.56
CA ALA A 77 8.15 1.32 -17.42
C ALA A 77 6.76 0.65 -17.36
N THR A 78 5.97 1.05 -16.37
CA THR A 78 4.64 0.50 -16.08
C THR A 78 3.59 1.62 -16.24
N PRO A 79 2.38 1.32 -16.75
CA PRO A 79 1.29 2.30 -16.77
C PRO A 79 1.09 2.96 -15.39
N GLY A 80 1.02 4.29 -15.38
CA GLY A 80 0.93 5.11 -14.16
C GLY A 80 2.26 5.57 -13.54
N SER A 81 3.42 5.09 -14.02
CA SER A 81 4.76 5.54 -13.58
C SER A 81 5.36 6.62 -14.48
N ILE A 82 6.37 7.34 -13.99
CA ILE A 82 7.12 8.33 -14.79
C ILE A 82 7.85 7.62 -15.95
N GLU A 83 8.50 6.50 -15.68
CA GLU A 83 9.20 5.69 -16.69
C GLU A 83 8.23 5.19 -17.77
N GLY A 84 7.03 4.76 -17.37
CA GLY A 84 5.99 4.35 -18.33
C GLY A 84 5.58 5.49 -19.25
N PHE A 85 5.43 6.71 -18.70
CA PHE A 85 5.05 7.88 -19.48
C PHE A 85 6.13 8.30 -20.48
N ILE A 86 7.41 8.13 -20.14
CA ILE A 86 8.53 8.51 -20.99
C ILE A 86 8.82 7.45 -22.06
N TYR A 87 8.79 6.17 -21.69
CA TYR A 87 9.34 5.08 -22.52
C TYR A 87 8.29 4.22 -23.22
N THR A 88 6.99 4.48 -23.06
CA THR A 88 5.94 3.68 -23.71
C THR A 88 5.02 4.55 -24.56
N GLU A 89 4.47 3.97 -25.64
CA GLU A 89 3.46 4.62 -26.49
C GLU A 89 2.04 4.44 -25.94
N VAL A 90 1.90 4.07 -24.66
CA VAL A 90 0.62 3.80 -24.02
C VAL A 90 -0.18 5.10 -23.90
N SER A 91 -1.47 5.04 -24.21
CA SER A 91 -2.34 6.21 -24.16
C SER A 91 -2.43 6.78 -22.74
N LEU A 92 -2.56 8.11 -22.62
CA LEU A 92 -2.82 8.76 -21.34
C LEU A 92 -4.05 8.19 -20.63
N LYS A 93 -5.06 7.71 -21.37
CA LYS A 93 -6.24 7.08 -20.78
C LYS A 93 -5.88 5.76 -20.08
N ASP A 94 -5.06 4.94 -20.72
CA ASP A 94 -4.66 3.63 -20.22
C ASP A 94 -3.69 3.77 -19.03
N HIS A 95 -2.86 4.83 -19.03
CA HIS A 95 -2.08 5.22 -17.86
C HIS A 95 -2.93 5.55 -16.63
N LEU A 96 -4.13 6.09 -16.83
CA LEU A 96 -4.98 6.61 -15.77
C LEU A 96 -6.05 5.63 -15.32
N VAL A 97 -6.38 4.59 -16.09
CA VAL A 97 -7.51 3.70 -15.78
C VAL A 97 -7.35 2.97 -14.44
N GLY A 98 -6.12 2.54 -14.10
CA GLY A 98 -5.81 1.85 -12.85
C GLY A 98 -5.38 2.76 -11.70
N MET A 99 -5.10 4.04 -11.98
CA MET A 99 -4.58 4.99 -10.98
C MET A 99 -5.56 5.26 -9.83
N PRO A 100 -6.87 5.49 -10.07
CA PRO A 100 -7.83 5.70 -8.99
C PRO A 100 -7.85 4.55 -7.99
N GLU A 101 -7.86 3.30 -8.47
CA GLU A 101 -7.88 2.10 -7.63
C GLU A 101 -6.63 2.04 -6.73
N VAL A 102 -5.45 2.23 -7.31
CA VAL A 102 -4.16 2.16 -6.58
C VAL A 102 -4.02 3.31 -5.58
N ILE A 103 -4.41 4.52 -5.97
CA ILE A 103 -4.39 5.70 -5.10
C ILE A 103 -5.35 5.49 -3.92
N THR A 104 -6.58 5.04 -4.18
CA THR A 104 -7.58 4.77 -3.15
C THR A 104 -7.10 3.67 -2.20
N GLN A 105 -6.52 2.57 -2.71
CA GLN A 105 -5.97 1.51 -1.88
C GLN A 105 -4.82 2.00 -0.99
N ALA A 106 -3.87 2.76 -1.54
CA ALA A 106 -2.73 3.29 -0.78
C ALA A 106 -3.17 4.32 0.27
N LEU A 107 -4.13 5.19 -0.05
CA LEU A 107 -4.71 6.15 0.88
C LEU A 107 -5.46 5.44 2.01
N ALA A 108 -6.31 4.48 1.67
CA ALA A 108 -7.09 3.70 2.63
C ALA A 108 -6.17 2.96 3.60
N PHE A 109 -5.15 2.25 3.08
CA PHE A 109 -4.15 1.59 3.92
C PHE A 109 -3.44 2.57 4.86
N SER A 110 -2.95 3.68 4.33
CA SER A 110 -2.16 4.64 5.11
C SER A 110 -2.99 5.30 6.22
N GLY A 111 -4.24 5.66 5.91
CA GLY A 111 -5.19 6.21 6.88
C GLY A 111 -5.58 5.21 7.96
N LEU A 112 -5.94 3.99 7.57
CA LEU A 112 -6.33 2.93 8.50
C LEU A 112 -5.17 2.54 9.43
N PHE A 113 -3.96 2.37 8.89
CA PHE A 113 -2.77 2.05 9.66
C PHE A 113 -2.46 3.13 10.69
N TRP A 114 -2.43 4.40 10.27
CA TRP A 114 -2.17 5.52 11.16
C TRP A 114 -3.21 5.64 12.28
N TRP A 115 -4.50 5.48 11.95
CA TRP A 115 -5.58 5.49 12.94
C TRP A 115 -5.44 4.35 13.94
N TRP A 116 -5.20 3.13 13.46
CA TRP A 116 -5.04 1.94 14.29
C TRP A 116 -3.85 2.06 15.26
N GLU A 117 -2.70 2.52 14.76
CA GLU A 117 -1.49 2.66 15.56
C GLU A 117 -1.64 3.66 16.71
N ARG A 118 -2.34 4.79 16.47
CA ARG A 118 -2.61 5.77 17.53
C ARG A 118 -3.52 5.20 18.61
N LYS A 119 -4.54 4.45 18.22
CA LYS A 119 -5.44 3.75 19.14
C LYS A 119 -4.71 2.66 19.93
N ALA A 120 -3.77 1.96 19.31
CA ALA A 120 -2.93 0.97 20.00
C ALA A 120 -2.02 1.64 21.03
N LYS A 121 -1.35 2.74 20.67
CA LYS A 121 -0.49 3.51 21.59
C LYS A 121 -1.25 4.05 22.79
N SER A 122 -2.45 4.62 22.60
CA SER A 122 -3.25 5.11 23.73
C SER A 122 -3.63 3.99 24.70
N LYS A 123 -4.04 2.83 24.17
CA LYS A 123 -4.38 1.65 24.99
C LYS A 123 -3.19 1.14 25.80
N LEU A 124 -1.98 1.18 25.24
CA LEU A 124 -0.75 0.79 25.94
C LEU A 124 -0.42 1.73 27.10
N ILE A 125 -0.58 3.05 26.89
CA ILE A 125 -0.36 4.07 27.92
C ILE A 125 -1.37 3.91 29.07
N ASP A 126 -2.65 3.70 28.77
CA ASP A 126 -3.69 3.52 29.80
C ASP A 126 -3.45 2.24 30.61
N ARG A 127 -3.00 1.16 29.96
CA ARG A 127 -2.62 -0.08 30.64
C ARG A 127 -1.48 0.14 31.63
N ASP A 128 -0.44 0.88 31.22
CA ASP A 128 0.72 1.14 32.07
C ASP A 128 0.36 1.98 33.30
N LYS A 129 -0.45 3.03 33.12
CA LYS A 129 -0.98 3.85 34.23
C LYS A 129 -1.77 3.01 35.25
N ASN A 130 -2.62 2.10 34.80
CA ASN A 130 -3.41 1.24 35.68
C ASN A 130 -2.53 0.28 36.50
N ILE A 131 -1.43 -0.22 35.93
CA ILE A 131 -0.47 -1.08 36.65
C ILE A 131 0.24 -0.30 37.76
N VAL A 132 0.67 0.94 37.47
CA VAL A 132 1.35 1.79 38.46
C VAL A 132 0.40 2.21 39.59
N ALA A 133 -0.84 2.56 39.27
CA ALA A 133 -1.87 2.89 40.26
C ALA A 133 -2.12 1.74 41.24
N HIS A 134 -2.32 0.52 40.72
CA HIS A 134 -2.51 -0.66 41.57
C HIS A 134 -1.31 -0.97 42.47
N LYS A 135 -0.08 -0.76 41.97
CA LYS A 135 1.14 -0.98 42.76
C LYS A 135 1.31 0.05 43.88
N GLY A 136 0.85 1.29 43.67
CA GLY A 136 0.87 2.37 44.66
C GLY A 136 -0.16 2.19 45.78
N GLU A 137 -1.28 1.50 45.54
CA GLU A 137 -2.29 1.18 46.56
C GLU A 137 -1.91 -0.01 47.46
N THR A 138 -0.91 -0.79 47.06
CA THR A 138 -0.43 -1.98 47.81
C THR A 138 0.77 -1.71 48.74
N LEU A 139 1.25 -0.46 48.81
CA LEU A 139 2.34 0.00 49.67
C LEU A 139 1.81 0.93 50.77
#